data_AF-A0A0K9FG26-F1
#
_entry.id   AF-A0A0K9FG26-F1
#
_cell.length_a   1.000
_cell.length_b   1.000
_cell.length_c   1.000
_cell.angle_alpha   90.00
_cell.angle_beta   90.00
_cell.angle_gamma   90.00
#
_symmetry.space_group_name_H-M   'P 1'
#
loop_
_entity.id
_entity.type
_entity.pdbx_description
1 polymer ?
#
loop_
_entity_poly.entity_id
_entity_poly.type
_entity_poly.pdbx_seq_one_letter_code
_entity_poly.pdbx_strand_id
1 'polypeptide(L)'
;MAFQTSKDTKYMQLVLSDTTVIKELLTYRGSIDDTNFNQGICATNSLKMNTDVISLFADLDELIEKSLNEEQILLLEYIVKDYSHYTIGKILGIPVKTVGSRFNTICLRIKQENDRQWRKVTYINTLHLKTKRCSKCNDILPATDEFFSLNSSSKDLFHSQCKKCKK
;
A
#
# COMPACT_ATOMS: atom_id res chain seq x y z
N MET A 1 -20.91 12.03 26.80
CA MET A 1 -19.48 11.92 26.45
C MET A 1 -19.13 10.45 26.49
N ALA A 2 -18.96 9.82 25.33
CA ALA A 2 -18.67 8.39 25.28
C ALA A 2 -17.21 8.16 25.68
N PHE A 3 -16.99 7.27 26.64
CA PHE A 3 -15.65 6.88 27.09
C PHE A 3 -14.99 6.07 25.96
N GLN A 4 -13.96 6.66 25.36
CA GLN A 4 -13.08 5.99 24.42
C GLN A 4 -12.29 4.92 25.20
N THR A 5 -12.47 3.64 24.84
CA THR A 5 -11.76 2.55 25.52
C THR A 5 -10.31 2.50 25.02
N SER A 6 -9.37 1.97 25.82
CA SER A 6 -7.95 1.90 25.43
C SER A 6 -7.68 1.02 24.19
N LYS A 7 -8.68 0.29 23.71
CA LYS A 7 -8.64 -0.45 22.44
C LYS A 7 -8.97 0.45 21.25
N ASP A 8 -9.81 1.46 21.43
CA ASP A 8 -10.24 2.40 20.38
C ASP A 8 -9.10 3.37 19.97
N THR A 9 -8.17 3.65 20.88
CA THR A 9 -6.94 4.40 20.58
C THR A 9 -5.93 3.63 19.72
N LYS A 10 -5.99 2.29 19.65
CA LYS A 10 -5.10 1.50 18.79
C LYS A 10 -5.39 1.74 17.30
N TYR A 11 -6.61 2.15 16.94
CA TYR A 11 -7.07 2.29 15.56
C TYR A 11 -7.17 3.76 15.08
N MET A 12 -6.89 4.75 15.93
CA MET A 12 -7.02 6.18 15.58
C MET A 12 -5.94 6.71 14.61
N GLN A 13 -4.92 5.92 14.27
CA GLN A 13 -3.86 6.31 13.34
C GLN A 13 -3.47 5.16 12.40
N LEU A 14 -4.46 4.51 11.78
CA LEU A 14 -4.18 3.62 10.66
C LEU A 14 -3.72 4.47 9.47
N VAL A 15 -2.41 4.63 9.34
CA VAL A 15 -1.77 5.32 8.22
C VAL A 15 -0.98 4.29 7.44
N LEU A 16 -1.22 4.20 6.12
CA LEU A 16 -0.48 3.34 5.19
C LEU A 16 0.98 3.81 4.96
N SER A 17 1.50 4.64 5.86
CA SER A 17 2.90 5.05 5.96
C SER A 17 3.66 4.29 7.05
N ASP A 18 3.02 3.39 7.81
CA ASP A 18 3.70 2.47 8.72
C ASP A 18 3.63 1.02 8.19
N THR A 19 4.80 0.39 8.03
CA THR A 19 4.89 -1.01 7.62
C THR A 19 4.25 -1.97 8.62
N THR A 20 4.23 -1.62 9.91
CA THR A 20 3.59 -2.43 10.96
C THR A 20 2.08 -2.43 10.79
N VAL A 21 1.50 -1.25 10.54
CA VAL A 21 0.07 -1.10 10.25
C VAL A 21 -0.31 -1.88 9.00
N ILE A 22 0.44 -1.73 7.89
CA ILE A 22 0.21 -2.48 6.66
C ILE A 22 0.25 -3.98 6.93
N LYS A 23 1.25 -4.44 7.69
CA LYS A 23 1.40 -5.85 8.04
C LYS A 23 0.22 -6.38 8.84
N GLU A 24 -0.21 -5.66 9.88
CA GLU A 24 -1.38 -6.03 10.69
C GLU A 24 -2.65 -6.08 9.83
N LEU A 25 -2.88 -5.10 8.95
CA LEU A 25 -4.03 -5.06 8.05
C LEU A 25 -4.05 -6.27 7.10
N LEU A 26 -2.91 -6.60 6.49
CA LEU A 26 -2.81 -7.74 5.57
C LEU A 26 -3.03 -9.08 6.28
N THR A 27 -2.52 -9.24 7.51
CA THR A 27 -2.76 -10.47 8.28
C THR A 27 -4.20 -10.55 8.79
N TYR A 28 -4.80 -9.42 9.18
CA TYR A 28 -6.18 -9.39 9.69
C TYR A 28 -7.22 -9.55 8.57
N ARG A 29 -6.86 -9.26 7.31
CA ARG A 29 -7.75 -9.37 6.15
C ARG A 29 -8.47 -10.72 6.05
N GLY A 30 -7.75 -11.83 6.27
CA GLY A 30 -8.34 -13.17 6.23
C GLY A 30 -9.53 -13.33 7.18
N SER A 31 -9.45 -12.72 8.36
CA SER A 31 -10.53 -12.78 9.37
C SER A 31 -11.74 -11.89 9.05
N ILE A 32 -11.55 -10.82 8.26
CA ILE A 32 -12.65 -9.91 7.86
C ILE A 32 -13.45 -10.50 6.70
N ASP A 33 -12.76 -11.08 5.72
CA ASP A 33 -13.42 -11.67 4.55
C ASP A 33 -14.33 -12.85 4.95
N ASP A 34 -13.99 -13.58 6.02
CA ASP A 34 -14.81 -14.65 6.60
C ASP A 34 -16.01 -14.14 7.44
N THR A 35 -15.93 -12.94 8.02
CA THR A 35 -16.95 -12.39 8.93
C THR A 35 -18.03 -11.55 8.23
N ASN A 36 -17.76 -11.03 7.04
CA ASN A 36 -18.70 -10.22 6.25
C ASN A 36 -19.94 -10.98 5.72
N PHE A 37 -20.02 -12.30 5.91
CA PHE A 37 -21.21 -13.09 5.55
C PHE A 37 -22.30 -13.16 6.63
N ASN A 38 -22.07 -12.68 7.88
CA ASN A 38 -22.94 -13.06 9.00
C ASN A 38 -23.44 -11.98 9.97
N GLN A 39 -23.25 -10.68 9.75
CA GLN A 39 -23.79 -9.68 10.70
C GLN A 39 -24.58 -8.54 10.06
N GLY A 40 -25.90 -8.61 10.27
CA GLY A 40 -26.80 -7.47 10.15
C GLY A 40 -26.85 -6.61 11.41
N ILE A 41 -27.33 -5.38 11.21
CA ILE A 41 -28.03 -4.48 12.14
C ILE A 41 -27.21 -3.41 12.92
N CYS A 42 -27.57 -2.15 12.61
CA CYS A 42 -27.60 -0.89 13.39
C CYS A 42 -26.46 -0.43 14.32
N ALA A 43 -25.82 0.68 13.92
CA ALA A 43 -25.75 1.97 14.65
C ALA A 43 -24.96 2.95 13.79
N THR A 44 -25.33 4.24 13.72
CA THR A 44 -24.69 5.24 12.84
C THR A 44 -23.17 5.37 13.03
N ASN A 45 -22.65 5.12 14.23
CA ASN A 45 -21.20 5.07 14.50
C ASN A 45 -20.54 3.75 14.10
N SER A 46 -21.26 2.62 14.17
CA SER A 46 -20.79 1.32 13.66
C SER A 46 -20.76 1.33 12.12
N LEU A 47 -21.74 1.96 11.48
CA LEU A 47 -21.76 2.21 10.03
C LEU A 47 -20.59 3.08 9.56
N LYS A 48 -20.24 4.13 10.31
CA LYS A 48 -19.11 5.01 9.98
C LYS A 48 -17.76 4.30 10.15
N MET A 49 -17.57 3.56 11.25
CA MET A 49 -16.39 2.71 11.45
C MET A 49 -16.25 1.64 10.36
N ASN A 50 -17.35 1.02 9.94
CA ASN A 50 -17.34 0.08 8.82
C ASN A 50 -16.95 0.77 7.51
N THR A 51 -17.41 2.00 7.26
CA THR A 51 -17.09 2.74 6.03
C THR A 51 -15.62 3.12 5.97
N ASP A 52 -15.04 3.65 7.06
CA ASP A 52 -13.63 4.04 7.11
C ASP A 52 -12.71 2.82 6.93
N VAL A 53 -13.05 1.68 7.55
CA VAL A 53 -12.32 0.41 7.38
C VAL A 53 -12.44 -0.12 5.95
N ILE A 54 -13.64 -0.08 5.36
CA ILE A 54 -13.85 -0.48 3.95
C ILE A 54 -13.01 0.40 3.02
N SER A 55 -13.00 1.73 3.22
CA SER A 55 -12.17 2.62 2.41
C SER A 55 -10.69 2.33 2.58
N LEU A 56 -10.23 2.04 3.80
CA LEU A 56 -8.83 1.70 4.05
C LEU A 56 -8.41 0.41 3.34
N PHE A 57 -9.28 -0.60 3.29
CA PHE A 57 -9.00 -1.82 2.53
C PHE A 57 -9.05 -1.61 1.02
N ALA A 58 -9.97 -0.77 0.52
CA ALA A 58 -10.01 -0.40 -0.89
C ALA A 58 -8.73 0.35 -1.31
N ASP A 59 -8.25 1.29 -0.49
CA ASP A 59 -6.98 1.99 -0.72
C ASP A 59 -5.79 1.01 -0.68
N LEU A 60 -5.81 0.04 0.25
CA LEU A 60 -4.79 -0.99 0.33
C LEU A 60 -4.78 -1.90 -0.91
N ASP A 61 -5.94 -2.25 -1.46
CA ASP A 61 -6.07 -3.03 -2.68
C ASP A 61 -5.49 -2.28 -3.89
N GLU A 62 -5.83 -1.01 -4.05
CA GLU A 62 -5.27 -0.18 -5.11
C GLU A 62 -3.73 -0.07 -5.01
N LEU A 63 -3.19 -0.01 -3.78
CA LEU A 63 -1.75 0.00 -3.56
C LEU A 63 -1.11 -1.35 -3.86
N ILE A 64 -1.75 -2.46 -3.51
CA ILE A 64 -1.28 -3.82 -3.84
C ILE A 64 -1.12 -3.95 -5.35
N GLU A 65 -2.16 -3.61 -6.12
CA GLU A 65 -2.16 -3.69 -7.58
C GLU A 65 -1.06 -2.83 -8.22
N LYS A 66 -0.79 -1.64 -7.66
CA LYS A 66 0.19 -0.68 -8.22
C LYS A 66 1.64 -0.94 -7.81
N SER A 67 1.87 -1.74 -6.78
CA SER A 67 3.20 -1.88 -6.15
C SER A 67 3.80 -3.29 -6.21
N LEU A 68 2.98 -4.32 -6.35
CA LEU A 68 3.42 -5.72 -6.31
C LEU A 68 3.44 -6.38 -7.69
N ASN A 69 4.26 -7.43 -7.83
CA ASN A 69 4.25 -8.31 -9.00
C ASN A 69 3.45 -9.59 -8.71
N GLU A 70 3.22 -10.42 -9.73
CA GLU A 70 2.42 -11.65 -9.63
C GLU A 70 2.96 -12.60 -8.54
N GLU A 71 4.28 -12.80 -8.45
CA GLU A 71 4.88 -13.66 -7.40
C GLU A 71 4.61 -13.13 -5.98
N GLN A 72 4.65 -11.80 -5.80
CA GLN A 72 4.38 -11.16 -4.52
C GLN A 72 2.90 -11.22 -4.16
N ILE A 73 2.01 -11.04 -5.13
CA ILE A 73 0.56 -11.19 -4.96
C ILE A 73 0.24 -12.62 -4.54
N LEU A 74 0.79 -13.61 -5.23
CA LEU A 74 0.58 -15.02 -4.91
C LEU A 74 1.07 -15.37 -3.49
N LEU A 75 2.24 -14.87 -3.09
CA LEU A 75 2.73 -15.05 -1.72
C LEU A 75 1.79 -14.40 -0.70
N LEU A 76 1.27 -13.20 -1.00
CA LEU A 76 0.35 -12.48 -0.15
C LEU A 76 -0.98 -13.23 0.02
N GLU A 77 -1.53 -13.81 -1.06
CA GLU A 77 -2.76 -14.60 -1.00
C GLU A 77 -2.68 -15.76 -0.01
N TYR A 78 -1.54 -16.48 0.03
CA TYR A 78 -1.37 -17.56 0.99
C TYR A 78 -1.25 -17.05 2.43
N ILE A 79 -0.64 -15.88 2.64
CA ILE A 79 -0.57 -15.25 3.97
C ILE A 79 -1.96 -14.83 4.45
N VAL A 80 -2.77 -14.23 3.57
CA VAL A 80 -4.14 -13.82 3.89
C VAL A 80 -5.02 -15.03 4.25
N LYS A 81 -4.75 -16.20 3.67
CA LYS A 81 -5.42 -17.47 3.99
C LYS A 81 -4.80 -18.21 5.20
N ASP A 82 -4.01 -17.53 6.03
CA ASP A 82 -3.38 -18.06 7.25
C ASP A 82 -2.48 -19.31 7.04
N TYR A 83 -1.90 -19.47 5.85
CA TYR A 83 -0.93 -20.55 5.64
C TYR A 83 0.35 -20.29 6.43
N SER A 84 0.87 -21.36 7.07
CA SER A 84 2.18 -21.27 7.74
C SER A 84 3.30 -20.95 6.75
N HIS A 85 4.34 -20.24 7.20
CA HIS A 85 5.54 -19.99 6.36
C HIS A 85 6.15 -21.29 5.82
N TYR A 86 6.06 -22.38 6.57
CA TYR A 86 6.52 -23.69 6.11
C TYR A 86 5.72 -24.17 4.89
N THR A 87 4.39 -24.10 4.97
CA THR A 87 3.50 -24.50 3.87
C THR A 87 3.70 -23.62 2.64
N ILE A 88 3.80 -22.30 2.84
CA ILE A 88 4.06 -21.33 1.76
C ILE A 88 5.38 -21.63 1.07
N GLY A 89 6.46 -21.86 1.83
CA GLY A 89 7.77 -22.18 1.27
C GLY A 89 7.75 -23.45 0.42
N LYS A 90 7.02 -24.48 0.88
CA LYS A 90 6.84 -25.73 0.12
C LYS A 90 6.04 -25.54 -1.16
N ILE A 91 4.95 -24.78 -1.12
CA ILE A 91 4.08 -24.53 -2.29
C ILE A 91 4.80 -23.69 -3.35
N LEU A 92 5.48 -22.63 -2.92
CA LEU A 92 6.16 -21.69 -3.82
C LEU A 92 7.58 -22.13 -4.21
N GLY A 93 8.09 -23.24 -3.66
CA GLY A 93 9.45 -23.71 -3.91
C GLY A 93 10.54 -22.76 -3.40
N ILE A 94 10.25 -21.96 -2.37
CA ILE A 94 11.20 -20.99 -1.78
C ILE A 94 11.63 -21.42 -0.38
N PRO A 95 12.85 -21.08 0.06
CA PRO A 95 13.29 -21.40 1.42
C PRO A 95 12.37 -20.78 2.47
N VAL A 96 11.93 -21.54 3.47
CA VAL A 96 10.99 -21.07 4.52
C VAL A 96 11.47 -19.78 5.20
N LYS A 97 12.79 -19.65 5.42
CA LYS A 97 13.42 -18.45 5.99
C LYS A 97 13.23 -17.17 5.15
N THR A 98 12.96 -17.29 3.85
CA THR A 98 12.77 -16.14 2.95
C THR A 98 11.30 -15.71 2.84
N VAL A 99 10.35 -16.53 3.28
CA VAL A 99 8.92 -16.17 3.24
C VAL A 99 8.67 -14.89 4.04
N GLY A 100 9.15 -14.85 5.29
CA GLY A 100 8.98 -13.67 6.14
C GLY A 100 9.70 -12.42 5.61
N SER A 101 10.89 -12.56 5.02
CA SER A 101 11.61 -11.41 4.44
C SER A 101 10.95 -10.90 3.17
N ARG A 102 10.40 -11.80 2.33
CA ARG A 102 9.58 -11.43 1.17
C ARG A 102 8.29 -10.73 1.61
N PHE A 103 7.63 -11.19 2.66
CA PHE A 103 6.45 -10.51 3.20
C PHE A 103 6.77 -9.10 3.73
N ASN A 104 7.87 -8.93 4.46
CA ASN A 104 8.31 -7.59 4.88
C ASN A 104 8.63 -6.70 3.67
N THR A 105 9.18 -7.26 2.60
CA THR A 105 9.45 -6.55 1.34
C THR A 105 8.14 -6.10 0.66
N ILE A 106 7.10 -6.91 0.70
CA ILE A 106 5.75 -6.56 0.22
C ILE A 106 5.22 -5.35 0.99
N CYS A 107 5.23 -5.40 2.32
CA CYS A 107 4.76 -4.30 3.16
C CYS A 107 5.53 -3.00 2.88
N LEU A 108 6.85 -3.11 2.67
CA LEU A 108 7.70 -1.96 2.32
C LEU A 108 7.35 -1.38 0.94
N ARG A 109 7.06 -2.22 -0.05
CA ARG A 109 6.67 -1.76 -1.40
C ARG A 109 5.34 -1.02 -1.39
N ILE A 110 4.35 -1.54 -0.64
CA ILE A 110 3.05 -0.89 -0.45
C ILE A 110 3.25 0.51 0.18
N LYS A 111 4.01 0.59 1.28
CA LYS A 111 4.37 1.88 1.90
C LYS A 111 5.04 2.84 0.91
N GLN A 112 6.02 2.36 0.15
CA GLN A 112 6.74 3.20 -0.81
C GLN A 112 5.84 3.76 -1.90
N GLU A 113 4.87 2.97 -2.39
CA GLU A 113 3.90 3.46 -3.36
C GLU A 113 2.93 4.45 -2.71
N ASN A 114 2.46 4.20 -1.49
CA ASN A 114 1.62 5.14 -0.75
C ASN A 114 2.32 6.49 -0.55
N ASP A 115 3.56 6.47 -0.03
CA ASP A 115 4.36 7.68 0.17
C ASP A 115 4.59 8.43 -1.16
N ARG A 116 4.80 7.69 -2.26
CA ARG A 116 4.97 8.27 -3.61
C ARG A 116 3.69 8.95 -4.10
N GLN A 117 2.52 8.33 -3.91
CA GLN A 117 1.24 8.93 -4.29
C GLN A 117 0.95 10.19 -3.46
N TRP A 118 1.19 10.14 -2.15
CA TRP A 118 1.08 11.30 -1.27
C TRP A 118 1.96 12.46 -1.73
N ARG A 119 3.25 12.22 -1.99
CA ARG A 119 4.16 13.27 -2.48
C ARG A 119 3.72 13.84 -3.82
N LYS A 120 3.23 12.99 -4.73
CA LYS A 120 2.68 13.45 -6.01
C LYS A 120 1.54 14.45 -5.78
N VAL A 121 0.58 14.11 -4.93
CA VAL A 121 -0.56 14.98 -4.60
C VAL A 121 -0.08 16.27 -3.94
N THR A 122 0.75 16.18 -2.90
CA THR A 122 1.25 17.36 -2.17
C THR A 122 2.05 18.30 -3.09
N TYR A 123 2.96 17.77 -3.90
CA TYR A 123 3.82 18.60 -4.75
C TYR A 123 3.03 19.29 -5.87
N ILE A 124 2.02 18.64 -6.42
CA ILE A 124 1.20 19.21 -7.51
C ILE A 124 0.12 20.13 -6.96
N ASN A 125 -0.68 19.66 -6.01
CA ASN A 125 -1.90 20.33 -5.59
C ASN A 125 -1.67 21.34 -4.47
N THR A 126 -0.70 21.09 -3.58
CA THR A 126 -0.42 21.97 -2.45
C THR A 126 0.71 22.94 -2.78
N LEU A 127 1.83 22.42 -3.28
CA LEU A 127 3.03 23.22 -3.57
C LEU A 127 3.08 23.79 -4.99
N HIS A 128 2.17 23.36 -5.88
CA HIS A 128 2.08 23.87 -7.26
C HIS A 128 3.40 23.79 -8.04
N LEU A 129 4.17 22.72 -7.82
CA LEU A 129 5.44 22.50 -8.51
C LEU A 129 5.22 22.21 -10.01
N LYS A 130 6.23 22.51 -10.83
CA LYS A 130 6.24 22.14 -12.24
C LYS A 130 6.05 20.63 -12.41
N THR A 131 5.19 20.24 -13.33
CA THR A 131 4.91 18.83 -13.63
C THR A 131 5.53 18.41 -14.96
N LYS A 132 5.85 17.11 -15.08
CA LYS A 132 6.33 16.47 -16.29
C LYS A 132 5.60 15.14 -16.50
N ARG A 133 5.28 14.83 -17.75
CA ARG A 133 4.72 13.53 -18.13
C ARG A 133 5.83 12.51 -18.35
N CYS A 134 5.72 11.34 -17.73
CA CYS A 134 6.62 10.21 -17.99
C CYS A 134 6.33 9.62 -19.37
N SER A 135 7.36 9.40 -20.20
CA SER A 135 7.17 8.85 -21.55
C SER A 135 6.85 7.34 -21.59
N LYS A 136 7.01 6.61 -20.48
CA LYS A 136 6.73 5.16 -20.39
C LYS A 136 5.36 4.86 -19.78
N CYS A 137 5.09 5.37 -18.57
CA CYS A 137 3.81 5.15 -17.90
C CYS A 137 2.76 6.24 -18.17
N ASN A 138 3.10 7.32 -18.88
CA ASN A 138 2.22 8.46 -19.16
C ASN A 138 1.68 9.23 -17.94
N ASP A 139 2.14 8.90 -16.73
CA ASP A 139 1.80 9.65 -15.52
C ASP A 139 2.32 11.09 -15.56
N ILE A 140 1.48 12.02 -15.11
CA ILE A 140 1.88 13.40 -14.78
C ILE A 140 2.46 13.37 -13.36
N LEU A 141 3.73 13.75 -13.21
CA LEU A 141 4.48 13.69 -11.96
C LEU A 141 5.21 15.03 -11.71
N PRO A 142 5.54 15.37 -10.45
CA PRO A 142 6.38 16.52 -10.15
C PRO A 142 7.74 16.41 -10.85
N ALA A 143 8.20 17.46 -11.52
CA ALA A 143 9.52 17.56 -12.13
C ALA A 143 10.59 17.82 -11.06
N THR A 144 10.76 16.82 -10.17
CA THR A 144 11.72 16.82 -9.07
C THR A 144 12.64 15.61 -9.20
N ASP A 145 13.79 15.67 -8.54
CA ASP A 145 14.76 14.59 -8.53
C ASP A 145 14.23 13.33 -7.82
N GLU A 146 13.20 13.42 -6.98
CA GLU A 146 12.51 12.25 -6.42
C GLU A 146 11.80 11.40 -7.48
N PHE A 147 11.19 12.03 -8.49
CA PHE A 147 10.37 11.35 -9.50
C PHE A 147 11.14 11.12 -10.82
N PHE A 148 12.10 11.97 -11.15
CA PHE A 148 12.89 11.88 -12.39
C PHE A 148 14.38 11.93 -12.09
N SER A 149 15.18 11.19 -12.86
CA SER A 149 16.65 11.32 -12.80
C SER A 149 17.08 12.60 -13.52
N LEU A 150 18.11 13.27 -12.98
CA LEU A 150 18.70 14.45 -13.61
C LEU A 150 19.32 14.10 -14.97
N ASN A 151 19.16 15.00 -15.93
CA ASN A 151 19.76 14.95 -17.25
C ASN A 151 20.15 16.37 -17.69
N SER A 152 21.42 16.74 -17.54
CA SER A 152 21.91 18.07 -17.88
C SER A 152 21.77 18.42 -19.37
N SER A 153 21.62 17.42 -20.23
CA SER A 153 21.44 17.61 -21.68
C SER A 153 20.00 17.94 -22.08
N SER A 154 19.01 17.82 -21.19
CA SER A 154 17.62 18.18 -21.50
C SER A 154 17.30 19.60 -21.06
N LYS A 155 16.40 20.26 -21.81
CA LYS A 155 15.94 21.63 -21.55
C LYS A 155 15.36 21.80 -20.13
N ASP A 156 14.79 20.74 -19.56
CA ASP A 156 14.16 20.72 -18.24
C ASP A 156 15.03 20.05 -17.17
N LEU A 157 16.28 19.71 -17.48
CA LEU A 157 17.25 19.07 -16.57
C LEU A 157 16.84 17.67 -16.07
N PHE A 158 15.78 17.06 -16.62
CA PHE A 158 15.28 15.74 -16.21
C PHE A 158 15.09 14.79 -17.39
N HIS A 159 15.33 13.50 -17.15
CA HIS A 159 15.00 12.46 -18.12
C HIS A 159 13.49 12.39 -18.42
N SER A 160 13.13 11.95 -19.63
CA SER A 160 11.72 11.76 -20.05
C SER A 160 11.00 10.63 -19.30
N GLN A 161 11.74 9.65 -18.79
CA GLN A 161 11.21 8.51 -18.05
C GLN A 161 11.36 8.73 -16.53
N CYS A 162 10.30 8.41 -15.77
CA CYS A 162 10.34 8.51 -14.31
C CYS A 162 11.21 7.39 -13.70
N LYS A 163 11.68 7.60 -12.47
CA LYS A 163 12.52 6.64 -11.74
C LYS A 163 11.83 5.29 -11.51
N LYS A 164 10.50 5.27 -11.34
CA LYS A 164 9.72 4.02 -11.21
C LYS A 164 9.82 3.16 -12.48
N CYS A 165 9.79 3.80 -13.65
CA CYS A 165 9.82 3.14 -14.95
C CYS A 165 11.20 2.69 -15.41
N LYS A 166 12.26 3.30 -14.85
CA LYS A 166 13.67 3.01 -15.16
C LYS A 166 14.22 1.81 -14.38
N LYS A 167 13.66 1.55 -13.19
CA LYS A 167 13.91 0.31 -12.45
C LYS A 167 13.23 -0.87 -13.15
#